data_AF-A0A356FGV7-F1
#
_entry.id   AF-A0A356FGV7-F1
#
_cell.length_a   1.000
_cell.length_b   1.000
_cell.length_c   1.000
_cell.angle_alpha   90.00
_cell.angle_beta   90.00
_cell.angle_gamma   90.00
#
_symmetry.space_group_name_H-M   'P 1'
#
loop_
_entity.id
_entity.type
_entity.pdbx_description
1 polymer ?
#
loop_
_entity_poly.entity_id
_entity_poly.type
_entity_poly.pdbx_seq_one_letter_code
_entity_poly.pdbx_strand_id
1 'polypeptide(L)'
;MTNLQNKLHKENPETYKRDARTAYFMDPQEMARISGEKELGGMALAAIYHSHPDAESYFSETDSEAAAVFEAPNFPGVVYLVYSVMDGKLADQKAFDWSGDEAAFTEIRLEIED
;
A
#
# COMPACT_ATOMS: atom_id res chain seq x y z
N MET A 1 5.95 -4.02 -9.59
CA MET A 1 5.54 -2.64 -9.27
C MET A 1 6.72 -1.89 -8.72
N THR A 2 7.12 -0.82 -9.38
CA THR A 2 8.23 0.03 -8.94
C THR A 2 7.72 1.07 -7.93
N ASN A 3 8.42 1.21 -6.79
CA ASN A 3 8.22 2.33 -5.87
C ASN A 3 9.08 3.53 -6.30
N LEU A 4 8.45 4.61 -6.75
CA LEU A 4 9.09 5.82 -7.25
C LEU A 4 9.47 6.83 -6.15
N GLN A 5 9.17 6.56 -4.88
CA GLN A 5 9.30 7.55 -3.80
C GLN A 5 10.70 8.17 -3.70
N ASN A 6 11.77 7.36 -3.78
CA ASN A 6 13.15 7.87 -3.73
C ASN A 6 13.48 8.80 -4.92
N LYS A 7 12.95 8.49 -6.11
CA LYS A 7 13.13 9.31 -7.30
C LYS A 7 12.42 10.65 -7.12
N LEU A 8 11.16 10.62 -6.68
CA LEU A 8 10.34 11.82 -6.45
C LEU A 8 10.91 12.71 -5.34
N HIS A 9 11.37 12.13 -4.24
CA HIS A 9 12.06 12.83 -3.16
C HIS A 9 13.32 13.55 -3.67
N LYS A 10 14.12 12.87 -4.49
CA LYS A 10 15.34 13.45 -5.06
C LYS A 10 15.05 14.60 -6.04
N GLU A 11 14.01 14.48 -6.85
CA GLU A 11 13.65 15.46 -7.87
C GLU A 11 12.94 16.68 -7.27
N ASN A 12 12.04 16.47 -6.31
CA ASN A 12 11.20 17.52 -5.71
C ASN A 12 11.06 17.33 -4.18
N PRO A 13 12.13 17.56 -3.40
CA PRO A 13 12.15 17.25 -1.96
C PRO A 13 11.16 18.08 -1.13
N GLU A 14 10.81 19.29 -1.58
CA GLU A 14 9.81 20.14 -0.91
C GLU A 14 8.40 19.55 -0.98
N THR A 15 8.08 18.88 -2.10
CA THR A 15 6.79 18.22 -2.34
C THR A 15 6.78 16.82 -1.74
N TYR A 16 7.81 16.02 -2.03
CA TYR A 16 7.93 14.64 -1.57
C TYR A 16 8.95 14.58 -0.44
N LYS A 17 8.56 14.98 0.77
CA LYS A 17 9.48 15.13 1.91
C LYS A 17 10.04 13.80 2.44
N ARG A 18 9.30 12.71 2.27
CA ARG A 18 9.66 11.36 2.74
C ARG A 18 10.41 10.59 1.66
N ASP A 19 11.32 9.72 2.06
CA ASP A 19 11.97 8.74 1.18
C ASP A 19 11.19 7.42 1.14
N ALA A 20 11.69 6.45 0.38
CA ALA A 20 11.05 5.13 0.24
C ALA A 20 11.06 4.28 1.51
N ARG A 21 11.75 4.70 2.60
CA ARG A 21 11.73 3.98 3.88
C ARG A 21 10.44 4.25 4.64
N THR A 22 9.78 5.38 4.40
CA THR A 22 8.62 5.85 5.19
C THR A 22 7.43 6.27 4.32
N ALA A 23 7.54 6.14 3.00
CA ALA A 23 6.45 6.39 2.06
C ALA A 23 6.64 5.53 0.81
N TYR A 24 5.56 5.35 0.05
CA TYR A 24 5.62 4.74 -1.26
C TYR A 24 4.87 5.58 -2.29
N PHE A 25 5.32 5.49 -3.54
CA PHE A 25 4.59 5.99 -4.68
C PHE A 25 4.62 4.91 -5.76
N MET A 26 3.51 4.21 -5.94
CA MET A 26 3.40 3.18 -6.97
C MET A 26 3.45 3.83 -8.36
N ASP A 27 4.26 3.29 -9.27
CA ASP A 27 4.34 3.78 -10.65
C ASP A 27 2.96 3.69 -11.35
N PRO A 28 2.33 4.84 -11.71
CA PRO A 28 1.01 4.84 -12.33
C PRO A 28 0.99 4.15 -13.70
N GLN A 29 2.10 4.16 -14.45
CA GLN A 29 2.18 3.50 -15.75
C GLN A 29 2.21 1.98 -15.60
N GLU A 30 2.97 1.49 -14.62
CA GLU A 30 3.04 0.06 -14.33
C GLU A 30 1.72 -0.44 -13.73
N MET A 31 1.07 0.35 -12.85
CA MET A 31 -0.30 0.10 -12.38
C MET A 31 -1.28 -0.02 -13.55
N ALA A 32 -1.34 0.97 -14.45
CA ALA A 32 -2.26 0.94 -15.59
C ALA A 32 -2.02 -0.26 -16.51
N ARG A 33 -0.75 -0.60 -16.78
CA ARG A 33 -0.38 -1.75 -17.60
C ARG A 33 -0.85 -3.06 -16.96
N ILE A 34 -0.54 -3.27 -15.68
CA ILE A 34 -0.91 -4.50 -14.96
C ILE A 34 -2.43 -4.62 -14.85
N SER A 35 -3.13 -3.54 -14.51
CA SER A 35 -4.59 -3.54 -14.44
C SER A 35 -5.22 -3.89 -15.79
N GLY A 36 -4.74 -3.29 -16.89
CA GLY A 36 -5.25 -3.60 -18.23
C GLY A 36 -5.01 -5.06 -18.64
N GLU A 37 -3.82 -5.60 -18.38
CA GLU A 37 -3.50 -7.01 -18.66
C GLU A 37 -4.36 -7.99 -17.84
N LYS A 38 -4.65 -7.64 -16.58
CA LYS A 38 -5.43 -8.48 -15.66
C LYS A 38 -6.92 -8.42 -15.93
N GLU A 39 -7.44 -7.25 -16.24
CA GLU A 39 -8.85 -7.05 -16.60
C GLU A 39 -9.21 -7.81 -17.89
N LEU A 40 -8.33 -7.79 -18.91
CA LEU A 40 -8.50 -8.60 -20.12
C LEU A 40 -8.52 -10.11 -19.83
N GLY A 41 -7.90 -10.54 -18.73
CA GLY A 41 -7.91 -11.91 -18.24
C GLY A 41 -9.04 -12.23 -17.25
N GLY A 42 -9.96 -11.30 -16.98
CA GLY A 42 -11.04 -11.46 -16.01
C GLY A 42 -10.60 -11.50 -14.55
N MET A 43 -9.39 -11.00 -14.24
CA MET A 43 -8.85 -10.96 -12.88
C MET A 43 -9.08 -9.58 -12.25
N ALA A 44 -9.59 -9.58 -11.01
CA ALA A 44 -9.74 -8.36 -10.21
C ALA A 44 -8.49 -8.11 -9.34
N LEU A 45 -8.21 -6.84 -9.04
CA LEU A 45 -7.23 -6.46 -8.02
C LEU A 45 -7.76 -6.88 -6.65
N ALA A 46 -7.10 -7.84 -6.00
CA ALA A 46 -7.54 -8.37 -4.70
C ALA A 46 -6.84 -7.69 -3.51
N ALA A 47 -5.53 -7.41 -3.67
CA ALA A 47 -4.73 -6.83 -2.60
C ALA A 47 -3.61 -5.94 -3.12
N ILE A 48 -3.21 -4.97 -2.30
CA ILE A 48 -1.97 -4.21 -2.41
C ILE A 48 -1.14 -4.54 -1.18
N TYR A 49 0.17 -4.70 -1.34
CA TYR A 49 1.04 -4.91 -0.19
C TYR A 49 2.25 -3.98 -0.23
N HIS A 50 2.72 -3.63 0.97
CA HIS A 50 3.98 -2.93 1.16
C HIS A 50 4.65 -3.36 2.46
N SER A 51 5.91 -3.00 2.61
CA SER A 51 6.71 -3.31 3.79
C SER A 51 7.08 -2.05 4.55
N HIS A 52 7.12 -2.13 5.87
CA HIS A 52 7.69 -1.14 6.76
C HIS A 52 9.10 -1.58 7.20
N PRO A 53 10.17 -0.96 6.67
CA PRO A 53 11.52 -1.23 7.13
C PRO A 53 11.74 -0.65 8.53
N ASP A 54 12.18 -1.48 9.46
CA ASP A 54 12.54 -1.11 10.83
C ASP A 54 11.36 -0.50 11.63
N ALA A 55 10.12 -0.90 11.28
CA ALA A 55 8.89 -0.45 11.94
C ALA A 55 7.81 -1.55 11.92
N GLU A 56 6.86 -1.47 12.86
CA GLU A 56 5.76 -2.44 13.00
C GLU A 56 4.76 -2.38 11.84
N SER A 57 3.96 -3.44 11.69
CA SER A 57 2.88 -3.53 10.70
C SER A 57 1.63 -2.84 11.23
N TYR A 58 1.52 -1.56 10.94
CA TYR A 58 0.32 -0.75 11.18
C TYR A 58 -0.05 -0.01 9.89
N PHE A 59 -1.29 0.45 9.78
CA PHE A 59 -1.69 1.31 8.67
C PHE A 59 -1.46 2.76 9.08
N SER A 60 -0.44 3.40 8.51
CA SER A 60 -0.07 4.76 8.88
C SER A 60 -1.00 5.81 8.26
N GLU A 61 -0.96 7.04 8.78
CA GLU A 61 -1.63 8.19 8.15
C GLU A 61 -1.18 8.36 6.69
N THR A 62 0.11 8.13 6.41
CA THR A 62 0.64 8.22 5.04
C THR A 62 0.11 7.12 4.13
N ASP A 63 -0.09 5.90 4.66
CA ASP A 63 -0.74 4.82 3.91
C ASP A 63 -2.20 5.18 3.61
N SER A 64 -2.91 5.73 4.60
CA SER A 64 -4.29 6.17 4.44
C SER A 64 -4.45 7.28 3.38
N GLU A 65 -3.60 8.31 3.43
CA GLU A 65 -3.57 9.38 2.42
C GLU A 65 -3.29 8.84 1.02
N ALA A 66 -2.37 7.86 0.91
CA ALA A 66 -2.04 7.23 -0.36
C ALA A 66 -3.16 6.30 -0.88
N ALA A 67 -3.91 5.66 0.02
CA ALA A 67 -4.94 4.68 -0.29
C ALA A 67 -6.35 5.27 -0.46
N ALA A 68 -6.63 6.47 0.07
CA ALA A 68 -7.96 7.10 0.07
C ALA A 68 -7.89 8.63 -0.12
N VAL A 69 -7.60 9.09 -1.34
CA VAL A 69 -7.36 10.53 -1.64
C VAL A 69 -8.62 11.39 -1.51
N PHE A 70 -9.81 10.80 -1.73
CA PHE A 70 -11.10 11.51 -1.73
C PHE A 70 -12.03 11.03 -0.60
N GLU A 71 -11.48 10.75 0.58
CA GLU A 71 -12.23 10.22 1.74
C GLU A 71 -12.97 8.89 1.45
N ALA A 72 -12.51 8.19 0.42
CA ALA A 72 -13.01 6.90 -0.03
C ALA A 72 -11.83 6.10 -0.57
N PRO A 73 -11.86 4.75 -0.48
CA PRO A 73 -10.75 3.93 -0.94
C PRO A 73 -10.58 4.09 -2.45
N ASN A 74 -9.36 4.36 -2.90
CA ASN A 74 -9.02 4.49 -4.32
C ASN A 74 -9.39 3.21 -5.10
N PHE A 75 -9.32 2.06 -4.44
CA PHE A 75 -9.73 0.76 -4.97
C PHE A 75 -10.68 0.06 -3.98
N PRO A 76 -12.01 0.20 -4.15
CA PRO A 76 -12.99 -0.46 -3.28
C PRO A 76 -12.84 -1.99 -3.28
N GLY A 77 -12.86 -2.60 -2.09
CA GLY A 77 -12.74 -4.06 -1.92
C GLY A 77 -11.32 -4.62 -2.01
N VAL A 78 -10.30 -3.76 -2.14
CA VAL A 78 -8.89 -4.16 -2.11
C VAL A 78 -8.38 -4.16 -0.67
N VAL A 79 -7.83 -5.31 -0.24
CA VAL A 79 -7.18 -5.44 1.05
C VAL A 79 -5.74 -4.93 0.99
N TYR A 80 -5.30 -4.22 2.02
CA TYR A 80 -3.91 -3.83 2.17
C TYR A 80 -3.18 -4.76 3.13
N LEU A 81 -2.04 -5.29 2.71
CA LEU A 81 -1.15 -6.10 3.54
C LEU A 81 0.10 -5.29 3.90
N VAL A 82 0.34 -5.09 5.19
CA VAL A 82 1.53 -4.42 5.71
C VAL A 82 2.46 -5.44 6.33
N TYR A 83 3.69 -5.50 5.83
CA TYR A 83 4.72 -6.40 6.33
C TYR A 83 5.77 -5.63 7.13
N SER A 84 5.91 -5.94 8.41
CA SER A 84 7.00 -5.44 9.26
C SER A 84 8.29 -6.18 8.89
N VAL A 85 9.33 -5.43 8.53
CA VAL A 85 10.65 -5.99 8.17
C VAL A 85 11.71 -5.39 9.08
N MET A 86 12.20 -6.20 10.02
CA MET A 86 13.23 -5.81 11.01
C MET A 86 14.54 -6.51 10.67
N ASP A 87 15.64 -5.75 10.55
CA ASP A 87 16.96 -6.29 10.20
C ASP A 87 16.94 -7.17 8.92
N GLY A 88 16.12 -6.78 7.95
CA GLY A 88 15.96 -7.50 6.68
C GLY A 88 15.19 -8.83 6.78
N LYS A 89 14.51 -9.09 7.90
CA LYS A 89 13.69 -10.28 8.13
C LYS A 89 12.23 -9.89 8.39
N LEU A 90 11.32 -10.72 7.91
CA LEU A 90 9.90 -10.59 8.25
C LEU A 90 9.73 -10.77 9.77
N ALA A 91 9.15 -9.76 10.42
CA ALA A 91 8.90 -9.75 11.86
C ALA A 91 7.41 -9.90 12.21
N ASP A 92 6.53 -9.28 11.42
CA ASP A 92 5.07 -9.32 11.60
C ASP A 92 4.36 -9.00 10.27
N GLN A 93 3.08 -9.36 10.17
CA GLN A 93 2.22 -9.04 9.02
C GLN A 93 0.78 -8.80 9.45
N LYS A 94 0.17 -7.76 8.90
CA LYS A 94 -1.23 -7.41 9.17
C LYS A 94 -1.99 -7.07 7.90
N ALA A 95 -3.30 -7.27 7.95
CA ALA A 95 -4.23 -6.97 6.86
C ALA A 95 -5.18 -5.85 7.28
N PHE A 96 -5.52 -4.98 6.33
CA PHE A 96 -6.41 -3.84 6.55
C PHE A 96 -7.42 -3.74 5.41
N ASP A 97 -8.69 -3.50 5.76
CA ASP A 97 -9.78 -3.26 4.80
C ASP A 97 -10.51 -1.96 5.15
N TRP A 98 -11.20 -1.39 4.17
CA TRP A 98 -11.94 -0.15 4.36
C TRP A 98 -13.21 -0.38 5.20
N SER A 99 -13.28 0.29 6.35
CA SER A 99 -14.50 0.40 7.14
C SER A 99 -15.32 1.60 6.67
N GLY A 100 -16.50 1.35 6.11
CA GLY A 100 -17.44 2.40 5.73
C GLY A 100 -17.99 3.18 6.93
N ASP A 101 -18.07 2.54 8.11
CA ASP A 101 -18.58 3.17 9.33
C ASP A 101 -17.54 4.12 9.95
N GLU A 102 -16.26 3.77 9.88
CA GLU A 102 -15.15 4.57 10.43
C GLU A 102 -14.53 5.52 9.41
N ALA A 103 -14.88 5.38 8.13
CA ALA A 103 -14.24 6.06 7.01
C ALA A 103 -12.70 5.95 7.05
N ALA A 104 -12.21 4.76 7.39
CA ALA A 104 -10.81 4.46 7.58
C ALA A 104 -10.49 3.01 7.24
N PHE A 105 -9.21 2.73 6.95
CA PHE A 105 -8.71 1.36 6.88
C PHE A 105 -8.51 0.81 8.29
N THR A 106 -9.17 -0.31 8.60
CA THR A 106 -9.12 -0.95 9.91
C THR A 106 -8.54 -2.35 9.80
N GLU A 107 -7.88 -2.80 10.88
CA GLU A 107 -7.25 -4.12 10.92
C GLU A 107 -8.31 -5.23 10.80
N ILE A 108 -8.10 -6.15 9.88
CA ILE A 108 -8.90 -7.37 9.74
C ILE A 108 -8.06 -8.60 10.08
N ARG A 109 -8.74 -9.69 10.46
CA ARG A 109 -8.07 -10.95 10.76
C ARG A 109 -7.46 -11.54 9.48
N LEU A 110 -6.15 -11.78 9.50
CA LEU A 110 -5.42 -12.47 8.45
C LEU A 110 -5.25 -13.95 8.83
N GLU A 111 -5.66 -14.86 7.95
CA GLU A 111 -5.45 -16.31 8.07
C GLU A 111 -4.60 -16.79 6.89
N ILE A 112 -3.63 -17.67 7.17
CA ILE A 112 -2.77 -18.28 6.15
C ILE A 112 -3.11 -19.77 6.13
N GLU A 113 -3.48 -20.27 4.96
CA GLU A 113 -3.77 -21.68 4.71
C GLU A 113 -2.58 -22.33 3.98
N ASP A 114 -2.27 -23.58 4.34
CA ASP A 114 -1.20 -24.41 3.75
C ASP A 114 -1.65 -25.17 2.49
#